data_AF-A0A7C2DFQ3-F1
#
_entry.id   AF-A0A7C2DFQ3-F1
#
_cell.length_a   1.000
_cell.length_b   1.000
_cell.length_c   1.000
_cell.angle_alpha   90.00
_cell.angle_beta   90.00
_cell.angle_gamma   90.00
#
_symmetry.space_group_name_H-M   'P 1'
#
loop_
_entity.id
_entity.type
_entity.pdbx_description
1 polymer ?
#
loop_
_entity_poly.entity_id
_entity_poly.type
_entity_poly.pdbx_seq_one_letter_code
_entity_poly.pdbx_strand_id
1 'polypeptide(L)'
;MTRSVSQPGSKTFPGSVIILGEATNAASVSVNTNPTHRKRRYFRAELAVENSANPVWLGITNVAVLPVGSGQYVVSNITGQVFVPKTPESFSYDADGNLTSDGRWNYTWDAENRLVRVKSYGAADRAGWRRVDWAYDALGRRTRQTSYVLSNGVWVVTEDVKFVSDPAPFGRHVVELGATNHALVRSYVWGLDLSGTMDGAGGVGGGLLWVRLAGGLASGTHFVTCDGNGNSVSPIAAADVWEAARYEYGPFGEPIRVTGQTATENVFRFSTKRTDDTTELVL
;
A
#
# COMPACT_ATOMS: atom_id res chain seq x y z
N MET A 1 -21.50 24.43 20.88
CA MET A 1 -20.81 23.33 21.59
C MET A 1 -19.75 22.81 20.63
N THR A 2 -18.53 23.33 20.70
CA THR A 2 -17.42 22.86 19.86
C THR A 2 -17.04 21.47 20.35
N ARG A 3 -17.35 20.45 19.55
CA ARG A 3 -16.92 19.08 19.82
C ARG A 3 -15.41 19.06 19.63
N SER A 4 -14.65 19.11 20.71
CA SER A 4 -13.19 18.97 20.65
C SER A 4 -12.87 17.55 20.19
N VAL A 5 -12.54 17.39 18.91
CA VAL A 5 -11.94 16.15 18.42
C VAL A 5 -10.55 16.07 19.04
N SER A 6 -10.24 15.01 19.77
CA SER A 6 -8.88 14.77 20.27
C SER A 6 -8.00 14.40 19.08
N GLN A 7 -7.22 15.35 18.58
CA GLN A 7 -6.27 15.12 17.49
C GLN A 7 -4.87 14.93 18.09
N PRO A 8 -4.16 13.84 17.75
CA PRO A 8 -2.79 13.66 18.22
C PRO A 8 -1.88 14.71 17.59
N GLY A 9 -1.04 15.38 18.38
CA GLY A 9 -0.05 16.34 17.86
C GLY A 9 1.23 15.68 17.34
N SER A 10 1.49 14.43 17.72
CA SER A 10 2.71 13.70 17.34
C SER A 10 2.59 12.20 17.54
N LYS A 11 3.49 11.44 16.90
CA LYS A 11 3.68 10.00 17.08
C LYS A 11 5.16 9.66 17.23
N THR A 12 5.48 8.71 18.11
CA THR A 12 6.84 8.19 18.25
C THR A 12 7.03 6.95 17.40
N PHE A 13 8.22 6.82 16.82
CA PHE A 13 8.67 5.65 16.07
C PHE A 13 9.92 5.06 16.72
N PRO A 14 10.11 3.74 16.68
CA PRO A 14 11.34 3.11 17.14
C PRO A 14 12.52 3.53 16.27
N GLY A 15 13.72 3.56 16.86
CA GLY A 15 14.99 3.68 16.13
C GLY A 15 15.44 2.34 15.53
N SER A 16 14.48 1.55 15.03
CA SER A 16 14.74 0.27 14.39
C SER A 16 13.66 -0.08 13.37
N VAL A 17 14.01 -0.93 12.41
CA VAL A 17 13.08 -1.52 11.45
C VAL A 17 13.24 -3.03 11.43
N ILE A 18 12.10 -3.73 11.38
CA ILE A 18 12.07 -5.19 11.26
C ILE A 18 11.90 -5.56 9.79
N ILE A 19 12.83 -6.36 9.27
CA ILE A 19 12.76 -6.95 7.95
C ILE A 19 12.32 -8.41 8.09
N LEU A 20 11.19 -8.74 7.48
CA LEU A 20 10.60 -10.06 7.46
C LEU A 20 10.63 -10.63 6.04
N GLY A 21 10.70 -11.95 5.95
CA GLY A 21 10.53 -12.62 4.67
C GLY A 21 10.56 -14.13 4.79
N GLU A 22 10.56 -14.79 3.64
CA GLU A 22 10.71 -16.23 3.54
C GLU A 22 11.85 -16.62 2.60
N ALA A 23 12.48 -17.73 2.93
CA ALA A 23 13.52 -18.37 2.12
C ALA A 23 13.49 -19.87 2.41
N THR A 24 13.90 -20.69 1.44
CA THR A 24 14.02 -22.14 1.63
C THR A 24 14.84 -22.44 2.88
N ASN A 25 14.51 -23.52 3.60
CA ASN A 25 15.21 -23.87 4.84
C ASN A 25 16.69 -24.24 4.63
N ALA A 26 17.10 -24.53 3.39
CA ALA A 26 18.49 -24.79 3.02
C ALA A 26 19.33 -23.51 2.83
N ALA A 27 18.70 -22.34 2.66
CA ALA A 27 19.41 -21.08 2.46
C ALA A 27 19.74 -20.40 3.79
N SER A 28 20.97 -19.90 3.91
CA SER A 28 21.28 -18.85 4.88
C SER A 28 20.81 -17.51 4.32
N VAL A 29 20.30 -16.64 5.18
CA VAL A 29 19.79 -15.31 4.80
C VAL A 29 20.46 -14.26 5.67
N SER A 30 20.91 -13.19 5.04
CA SER A 30 21.39 -11.98 5.70
C SER A 30 20.63 -10.75 5.21
N VAL A 31 20.50 -9.76 6.09
CA VAL A 31 19.93 -8.44 5.80
C VAL A 31 20.97 -7.40 6.14
N ASN A 32 21.43 -6.62 5.15
CA ASN A 32 22.55 -5.68 5.30
C ASN A 32 23.77 -6.34 5.96
N THR A 33 24.12 -7.55 5.51
CA THR A 33 25.18 -8.42 6.07
C THR A 33 24.93 -8.98 7.47
N ASN A 34 23.89 -8.52 8.18
CA ASN A 34 23.53 -9.05 9.49
C ASN A 34 22.85 -10.42 9.34
N PRO A 35 23.21 -11.41 10.17
CA PRO A 35 22.55 -12.71 10.16
C PRO A 35 21.08 -12.56 10.57
N THR A 36 20.22 -13.39 9.98
CA THR A 36 18.78 -13.41 10.31
C THR A 36 18.45 -14.47 11.35
N HIS A 37 17.42 -14.21 12.17
CA HIS A 37 16.81 -15.24 13.00
C HIS A 37 15.82 -16.04 12.15
N ARG A 38 15.91 -17.38 12.19
CA ARG A 38 15.12 -18.29 11.34
C ARG A 38 14.05 -19.04 12.14
N LYS A 39 12.86 -19.22 11.56
CA LYS A 39 11.84 -20.17 12.03
C LYS A 39 11.24 -20.89 10.84
N ARG A 40 11.70 -22.12 10.59
CA ARG A 40 11.42 -22.86 9.34
C ARG A 40 11.79 -22.00 8.12
N ARG A 41 10.85 -21.77 7.20
CA ARG A 41 11.06 -20.93 6.01
C ARG A 41 11.12 -19.43 6.30
N TYR A 42 10.66 -18.97 7.46
CA TYR A 42 10.60 -17.54 7.77
C TYR A 42 11.93 -17.04 8.33
N PHE A 43 12.28 -15.80 8.00
CA PHE A 43 13.39 -15.08 8.62
C PHE A 43 12.94 -13.73 9.15
N ARG A 44 13.63 -13.24 10.19
CA ARG A 44 13.56 -11.84 10.64
C ARG A 44 14.95 -11.27 10.89
N ALA A 45 15.14 -10.00 10.58
CA ALA A 45 16.25 -9.18 11.07
C ALA A 45 15.70 -7.87 11.61
N GLU A 46 16.35 -7.32 12.61
CA GLU A 46 16.09 -5.97 13.10
C GLU A 46 17.33 -5.12 12.82
N LEU A 47 17.12 -3.96 12.21
CA LEU A 47 18.19 -3.03 11.87
C LEU A 47 18.01 -1.76 12.70
N ALA A 48 19.06 -1.32 13.39
CA ALA A 48 19.08 -0.06 14.11
C ALA A 48 19.12 1.12 13.13
N VAL A 49 18.42 2.21 13.47
CA VAL A 49 18.28 3.42 12.65
C VAL A 49 18.26 4.65 13.55
N GLU A 50 19.15 5.60 13.29
CA GLU A 50 19.17 6.90 13.97
C GLU A 50 18.20 7.87 13.29
N ASN A 51 16.95 7.91 13.76
CA ASN A 51 15.86 8.74 13.21
C ASN A 51 15.44 9.91 14.13
N SER A 52 16.27 10.27 15.12
CA SER A 52 15.95 11.35 16.08
C SER A 52 16.05 12.75 15.46
N ALA A 53 17.03 12.98 14.58
CA ALA A 53 17.25 14.27 13.93
C ALA A 53 16.36 14.47 12.71
N ASN A 54 16.33 13.49 11.81
CA ASN A 54 15.67 13.52 10.51
C ASN A 54 15.05 12.15 10.19
N PRO A 55 14.05 12.08 9.30
CA PRO A 55 13.62 10.81 8.74
C PRO A 55 14.74 10.18 7.90
N VAL A 56 14.77 8.86 7.81
CA VAL A 56 15.84 8.09 7.15
C VAL A 56 15.26 7.18 6.08
N TRP A 57 15.84 7.22 4.88
CA TRP A 57 15.66 6.16 3.89
C TRP A 57 16.74 5.10 4.10
N LEU A 58 16.40 4.02 4.81
CA LEU A 58 17.34 2.95 5.08
C LEU A 58 17.39 2.00 3.88
N GLY A 59 18.54 1.93 3.21
CA GLY A 59 18.80 0.92 2.19
C GLY A 59 18.80 -0.49 2.79
N ILE A 60 18.13 -1.42 2.11
CA ILE A 60 18.00 -2.82 2.51
C ILE A 60 18.59 -3.71 1.41
N THR A 61 19.44 -4.63 1.79
CA THR A 61 19.99 -5.68 0.92
C THR A 61 19.77 -7.03 1.59
N ASN A 62 18.87 -7.81 1.01
CA ASN A 62 18.57 -9.18 1.41
C ASN A 62 19.37 -10.14 0.52
N VAL A 63 20.26 -10.93 1.13
CA VAL A 63 21.06 -11.93 0.42
C VAL A 63 20.71 -13.32 0.93
N ALA A 64 20.32 -14.21 0.01
CA ALA A 64 20.16 -15.63 0.29
C ALA A 64 21.29 -16.43 -0.35
N VAL A 65 21.95 -17.27 0.44
CA VAL A 65 23.08 -18.10 0.01
C VAL A 65 22.75 -19.57 0.23
N LEU A 66 22.93 -20.39 -0.81
CA LEU A 66 22.83 -21.84 -0.72
C LEU A 66 24.22 -22.48 -0.67
N PRO A 67 24.45 -23.47 0.21
CA PRO A 67 25.59 -24.34 0.10
C PRO A 67 25.39 -25.28 -1.10
N VAL A 68 26.37 -25.36 -2.00
CA VAL A 68 26.38 -26.31 -3.14
C VAL A 68 27.74 -26.99 -3.19
N GLY A 69 27.77 -28.28 -2.88
CA GLY A 69 29.03 -29.01 -2.67
C GLY A 69 29.85 -28.39 -1.53
N SER A 70 31.10 -28.06 -1.80
CA SER A 70 31.98 -27.32 -0.87
C SER A 70 31.88 -25.79 -1.00
N GLY A 71 31.08 -25.27 -1.93
CA GLY A 71 30.96 -23.84 -2.22
C GLY A 71 29.70 -23.18 -1.65
N GLN A 72 29.68 -21.85 -1.72
CA GLN A 72 28.53 -21.02 -1.37
C GLN A 72 28.09 -20.22 -2.61
N TYR A 73 26.79 -20.25 -2.91
CA TYR A 73 26.21 -19.59 -4.08
C TYR A 73 25.13 -18.61 -3.66
N VAL A 74 25.25 -17.36 -4.09
CA VAL A 74 24.20 -16.35 -3.92
C VAL A 74 23.06 -16.68 -4.89
N VAL A 75 21.92 -17.10 -4.35
CA VAL A 75 20.74 -17.46 -5.14
C VAL A 75 19.70 -16.34 -5.20
N SER A 76 19.80 -15.37 -4.31
CA SER A 76 18.97 -14.17 -4.34
C SER A 76 19.75 -13.00 -3.74
N ASN A 77 19.63 -11.85 -4.39
CA ASN A 77 20.15 -10.56 -3.91
C ASN A 77 19.11 -9.49 -4.24
N ILE A 78 18.28 -9.15 -3.26
CA ILE A 78 17.19 -8.19 -3.41
C ILE A 78 17.59 -6.92 -2.68
N THR A 79 17.63 -5.81 -3.41
CA THR A 79 17.88 -4.49 -2.84
C THR A 79 16.61 -3.66 -2.82
N GLY A 80 16.50 -2.77 -1.85
CA GLY A 80 15.37 -1.88 -1.67
C GLY A 80 15.66 -0.83 -0.61
N GLN A 81 14.63 -0.16 -0.15
CA GLN A 81 14.73 0.83 0.91
C GLN A 81 13.45 0.89 1.72
N VAL A 82 13.56 1.26 3.00
CA VAL A 82 12.43 1.51 3.88
C VAL A 82 12.53 2.92 4.41
N PHE A 83 11.40 3.65 4.37
CA PHE A 83 11.30 4.94 5.04
C PHE A 83 11.10 4.74 6.54
N VAL A 84 11.97 5.33 7.33
CA VAL A 84 11.88 5.38 8.79
C VAL A 84 11.55 6.82 9.18
N PRO A 85 10.34 7.10 9.68
CA PRO A 85 9.93 8.42 10.09
C PRO A 85 10.86 9.00 11.15
N LYS A 86 10.95 10.33 11.23
CA LYS A 86 11.58 10.98 12.37
C LYS A 86 10.82 10.63 13.65
N THR A 87 11.51 10.50 14.78
CA THR A 87 10.86 10.34 16.09
C THR A 87 11.19 11.54 17.01
N PRO A 88 10.19 12.24 17.57
CA PRO A 88 8.76 12.17 17.24
C PRO A 88 8.45 12.76 15.86
N GLU A 89 7.48 12.17 15.19
CA GLU A 89 6.83 12.70 13.99
C GLU A 89 5.73 13.67 14.43
N SER A 90 5.63 14.85 13.80
CA SER A 90 4.72 15.92 14.22
C SER A 90 3.58 16.09 13.22
N PHE A 91 2.38 16.28 13.75
CA PHE A 91 1.16 16.42 12.94
C PHE A 91 0.62 17.85 12.99
N SER A 92 0.03 18.29 11.88
CA SER A 92 -0.64 19.58 11.78
C SER A 92 -2.01 19.40 11.15
N TYR A 93 -2.95 20.28 11.51
CA TYR A 93 -4.33 20.22 11.07
C TYR A 93 -4.81 21.62 10.67
N ASP A 94 -5.78 21.66 9.75
CA ASP A 94 -6.53 22.88 9.48
C ASP A 94 -7.64 23.13 10.52
N ALA A 95 -8.40 24.21 10.36
CA ALA A 95 -9.46 24.61 11.30
C ALA A 95 -10.66 23.64 11.30
N ASP A 96 -10.85 22.87 10.23
CA ASP A 96 -11.91 21.86 10.09
C ASP A 96 -11.47 20.51 10.66
N GLY A 97 -10.19 20.39 11.01
CA GLY A 97 -9.60 19.21 11.63
C GLY A 97 -9.06 18.19 10.63
N ASN A 98 -8.84 18.57 9.37
CA ASN A 98 -8.18 17.71 8.41
C ASN A 98 -6.67 17.74 8.64
N LEU A 99 -6.02 16.57 8.56
CA LEU A 99 -4.56 16.45 8.63
C LEU A 99 -3.92 17.21 7.46
N THR A 100 -3.03 18.16 7.70
CA THR A 100 -2.35 18.96 6.66
C THR A 100 -0.89 18.57 6.45
N SER A 101 -0.25 18.01 7.47
CA SER A 101 1.09 17.43 7.38
C SER A 101 1.27 16.38 8.47
N ASP A 102 1.93 15.27 8.12
CA ASP A 102 2.31 14.21 9.06
C ASP A 102 3.82 14.05 9.21
N GLY A 103 4.64 14.99 8.73
CA GLY A 103 6.10 14.86 8.75
C GLY A 103 6.72 14.08 7.57
N ARG A 104 5.95 13.24 6.86
CA ARG A 104 6.34 12.62 5.57
C ARG A 104 5.61 13.26 4.39
N TRP A 105 4.32 13.48 4.56
CA TRP A 105 3.34 13.89 3.58
C TRP A 105 2.75 15.25 3.95
N ASN A 106 2.48 16.05 2.92
CA ASN A 106 1.59 17.20 2.99
C ASN A 106 0.30 16.86 2.27
N TYR A 107 -0.80 17.20 2.92
CA TYR A 107 -2.17 16.90 2.50
C TYR A 107 -2.86 18.19 2.07
N THR A 108 -3.64 18.13 1.00
CA THR A 108 -4.43 19.26 0.51
C THR A 108 -5.87 18.82 0.37
N TRP A 109 -6.77 19.58 0.97
CA TRP A 109 -8.19 19.34 1.00
C TRP A 109 -8.91 20.38 0.14
N ASP A 110 -10.03 19.99 -0.48
CA ASP A 110 -10.93 20.94 -1.12
C ASP A 110 -11.91 21.56 -0.11
N ALA A 111 -12.73 22.49 -0.60
CA ALA A 111 -13.72 23.19 0.22
C ALA A 111 -14.85 22.28 0.76
N GLU A 112 -14.95 21.03 0.28
CA GLU A 112 -15.92 20.03 0.74
C GLU A 112 -15.27 19.01 1.70
N ASN A 113 -14.08 19.31 2.24
CA ASN A 113 -13.30 18.43 3.12
C ASN A 113 -12.92 17.08 2.46
N ARG A 114 -12.62 17.09 1.16
CA ARG A 114 -12.11 15.90 0.46
C ARG A 114 -10.64 16.04 0.15
N LEU A 115 -9.88 14.96 0.37
CA LEU A 115 -8.44 14.93 0.12
C LEU A 115 -8.16 14.93 -1.39
N VAL A 116 -7.69 16.05 -1.93
CA VAL A 116 -7.42 16.19 -3.37
C VAL A 116 -5.96 15.98 -3.74
N ARG A 117 -5.04 16.05 -2.77
CA ARG A 117 -3.62 15.80 -3.04
C ARG A 117 -2.87 15.36 -1.79
N VAL A 118 -1.98 14.41 -1.99
CA VAL A 118 -0.89 14.08 -1.05
C VAL A 118 0.43 14.24 -1.79
N LYS A 119 1.41 14.90 -1.18
CA LYS A 119 2.76 15.04 -1.74
C LYS A 119 3.81 14.92 -0.65
N SER A 120 4.87 14.18 -0.92
CA SER A 120 6.00 14.07 0.01
C SER A 120 6.71 15.43 0.08
N TYR A 121 7.17 15.81 1.26
CA TYR A 121 7.97 17.01 1.45
C TYR A 121 9.04 16.76 2.51
N GLY A 122 10.25 17.31 2.32
CA GLY A 122 11.24 17.38 3.40
C GLY A 122 12.22 16.20 3.52
N ALA A 123 12.19 15.18 2.67
CA ALA A 123 13.31 14.24 2.58
C ALA A 123 14.47 14.90 1.81
N ALA A 124 15.68 14.89 2.38
CA ALA A 124 16.89 15.41 1.73
C ALA A 124 17.18 14.71 0.39
N ASP A 125 16.73 13.46 0.25
CA ASP A 125 16.74 12.72 -1.02
C ASP A 125 15.47 13.03 -1.84
N ARG A 126 15.69 13.63 -3.01
CA ARG A 126 14.63 13.97 -3.99
C ARG A 126 14.20 12.78 -4.85
N ALA A 127 15.00 11.71 -4.95
CA ALA A 127 14.68 10.55 -5.79
C ALA A 127 13.47 9.76 -5.25
N GLY A 128 13.21 9.85 -3.95
CA GLY A 128 12.06 9.24 -3.29
C GLY A 128 10.77 10.06 -3.32
N TRP A 129 10.76 11.26 -3.92
CA TRP A 129 9.58 12.12 -3.81
C TRP A 129 8.41 11.60 -4.65
N ARG A 130 7.23 11.66 -4.05
CA ARG A 130 5.98 11.12 -4.58
C ARG A 130 4.87 12.13 -4.41
N ARG A 131 3.89 12.08 -5.31
CA ARG A 131 2.67 12.86 -5.22
C ARG A 131 1.53 12.07 -5.83
N VAL A 132 0.35 12.19 -5.25
CA VAL A 132 -0.89 11.66 -5.81
C VAL A 132 -1.94 12.76 -5.76
N ASP A 133 -2.64 12.94 -6.87
CA ASP A 133 -3.77 13.85 -7.01
C ASP A 133 -5.05 13.06 -7.24
N TRP A 134 -6.14 13.47 -6.60
CA TRP A 134 -7.45 12.88 -6.77
C TRP A 134 -8.46 13.91 -7.27
N ALA A 135 -9.41 13.44 -8.08
CA ALA A 135 -10.59 14.19 -8.47
C ALA A 135 -11.84 13.45 -8.06
N TYR A 136 -12.90 14.21 -7.76
CA TYR A 136 -14.18 13.72 -7.28
C TYR A 136 -15.32 14.26 -8.15
N ASP A 137 -16.43 13.53 -8.21
CA ASP A 137 -17.68 14.05 -8.75
C ASP A 137 -18.50 14.80 -7.69
N ALA A 138 -19.64 15.35 -8.11
CA ALA A 138 -20.56 16.08 -7.23
C ALA A 138 -21.20 15.21 -6.13
N LEU A 139 -21.10 13.88 -6.22
CA LEU A 139 -21.56 12.95 -5.18
C LEU A 139 -20.41 12.57 -4.22
N GLY A 140 -19.22 13.15 -4.38
CA GLY A 140 -18.06 12.84 -3.55
C GLY A 140 -17.35 11.54 -3.90
N ARG A 141 -17.67 10.93 -5.05
CA ARG A 141 -17.02 9.70 -5.51
C ARG A 141 -15.75 10.03 -6.28
N ARG A 142 -14.68 9.27 -6.06
CA ARG A 142 -13.42 9.45 -6.78
C ARG A 142 -13.61 9.12 -8.26
N THR A 143 -13.20 10.02 -9.15
CA THR A 143 -13.32 9.89 -10.61
C THR A 143 -11.98 9.79 -11.32
N ARG A 144 -10.89 10.25 -10.69
CA ARG A 144 -9.53 10.13 -11.22
C ARG A 144 -8.49 10.05 -10.12
N GLN A 145 -7.40 9.35 -10.39
CA GLN A 145 -6.17 9.35 -9.62
C GLN A 145 -5.00 9.55 -10.57
N THR A 146 -4.10 10.48 -10.24
CA THR A 146 -2.85 10.67 -10.97
C THR A 146 -1.69 10.63 -10.00
N SER A 147 -0.81 9.65 -10.17
CA SER A 147 0.38 9.41 -9.35
C SER A 147 1.62 9.94 -10.06
N TYR A 148 2.56 10.49 -9.29
CA TYR A 148 3.77 11.13 -9.80
C TYR A 148 5.00 10.72 -9.01
N VAL A 149 6.13 10.67 -9.72
CA VAL A 149 7.48 10.68 -9.16
C VAL A 149 8.16 12.00 -9.52
N LEU A 150 8.96 12.54 -8.61
CA LEU A 150 9.85 13.66 -8.95
C LEU A 150 11.12 13.12 -9.62
N SER A 151 11.38 13.52 -10.85
CA SER A 151 12.58 13.16 -11.59
C SER A 151 13.21 14.41 -12.19
N ASN A 152 14.50 14.64 -11.93
CA ASN A 152 15.25 15.82 -12.39
C ASN A 152 14.54 17.16 -12.09
N GLY A 153 13.88 17.25 -10.93
CA GLY A 153 13.15 18.44 -10.50
C GLY A 153 11.77 18.64 -11.13
N VAL A 154 11.30 17.68 -11.93
CA VAL A 154 10.00 17.72 -12.62
C VAL A 154 9.12 16.57 -12.13
N TRP A 155 7.83 16.85 -11.90
CA TRP A 155 6.85 15.81 -11.58
C TRP A 155 6.48 15.05 -12.85
N VAL A 156 6.82 13.77 -12.89
CA VAL A 156 6.53 12.86 -13.99
C VAL A 156 5.40 11.94 -13.57
N VAL A 157 4.36 11.83 -14.40
CA VAL A 157 3.22 10.93 -14.18
C VAL A 157 3.69 9.48 -14.26
N THR A 158 3.39 8.69 -13.24
CA THR A 158 3.66 7.24 -13.20
C THR A 158 2.39 6.42 -13.40
N GLU A 159 1.23 6.94 -13.01
CA GLU A 159 -0.06 6.32 -13.22
C GLU A 159 -1.12 7.42 -13.38
N ASP A 160 -2.07 7.21 -14.31
CA ASP A 160 -3.19 8.12 -14.50
C ASP A 160 -4.43 7.31 -14.89
N VAL A 161 -5.33 7.14 -13.93
CA VAL A 161 -6.50 6.27 -14.04
C VAL A 161 -7.78 7.05 -13.77
N LYS A 162 -8.80 6.76 -14.57
CA LYS A 162 -10.18 7.22 -14.37
C LYS A 162 -11.00 6.09 -13.78
N PHE A 163 -11.89 6.44 -12.86
CA PHE A 163 -12.77 5.50 -12.18
C PHE A 163 -14.18 5.60 -12.73
N VAL A 164 -14.77 4.44 -13.01
CA VAL A 164 -16.21 4.29 -13.23
C VAL A 164 -16.77 3.58 -12.01
N SER A 165 -17.70 4.23 -11.34
CA SER A 165 -18.38 3.71 -10.17
C SER A 165 -19.81 3.30 -10.49
N ASP A 166 -20.33 2.34 -9.72
CA ASP A 166 -21.74 1.99 -9.78
C ASP A 166 -22.63 3.16 -9.27
N PRO A 167 -23.94 3.15 -9.59
CA PRO A 167 -24.85 4.19 -9.14
C PRO A 167 -25.29 4.01 -7.68
N ALA A 168 -24.73 3.05 -6.94
CA ALA A 168 -25.10 2.83 -5.54
C ALA A 168 -24.64 4.02 -4.68
N PRO A 169 -25.25 4.24 -3.49
CA PRO A 169 -24.98 5.42 -2.65
C PRO A 169 -23.50 5.64 -2.31
N PHE A 170 -22.71 4.57 -2.25
CA PHE A 170 -21.28 4.61 -1.92
C PHE A 170 -20.37 4.60 -3.16
N GLY A 171 -20.92 4.35 -4.35
CA GLY A 171 -20.20 4.47 -5.61
C GLY A 171 -18.99 3.56 -5.73
N ARG A 172 -19.18 2.24 -5.59
CA ARG A 172 -18.08 1.26 -5.67
C ARG A 172 -17.42 1.33 -7.04
N HIS A 173 -16.09 1.32 -7.08
CA HIS A 173 -15.36 1.28 -8.36
C HIS A 173 -15.63 -0.04 -9.07
N VAL A 174 -16.19 0.03 -10.27
CA VAL A 174 -16.45 -1.14 -11.13
C VAL A 174 -15.36 -1.27 -12.18
N VAL A 175 -14.82 -0.15 -12.67
CA VAL A 175 -13.81 -0.13 -13.73
C VAL A 175 -12.79 0.97 -13.49
N GLU A 176 -11.53 0.64 -13.79
CA GLU A 176 -10.43 1.58 -13.97
C GLU A 176 -10.03 1.64 -15.44
N LEU A 177 -9.92 2.85 -15.96
CA LEU A 177 -9.54 3.11 -17.35
C LEU A 177 -8.29 3.99 -17.38
N GLY A 178 -7.36 3.71 -18.29
CA GLY A 178 -6.23 4.60 -18.55
C GLY A 178 -6.72 5.97 -19.00
N ALA A 179 -6.21 7.05 -18.38
CA ALA A 179 -6.76 8.39 -18.62
C ALA A 179 -6.58 8.88 -20.07
N THR A 180 -5.53 8.42 -20.75
CA THR A 180 -5.15 8.85 -22.12
C THR A 180 -6.01 8.22 -23.21
N ASN A 181 -6.25 6.91 -23.12
CA ASN A 181 -6.87 6.13 -24.20
C ASN A 181 -8.13 5.37 -23.77
N HIS A 182 -8.54 5.51 -22.51
CA HIS A 182 -9.65 4.76 -21.90
C HIS A 182 -9.51 3.25 -22.03
N ALA A 183 -8.27 2.74 -22.19
CA ALA A 183 -8.03 1.31 -22.17
C ALA A 183 -8.36 0.77 -20.78
N LEU A 184 -8.99 -0.41 -20.73
CA LEU A 184 -9.28 -1.09 -19.48
C LEU A 184 -7.96 -1.37 -18.74
N VAL A 185 -7.88 -0.97 -17.47
CA VAL A 185 -6.76 -1.27 -16.57
C VAL A 185 -7.18 -2.39 -15.63
N ARG A 186 -8.30 -2.19 -14.91
CA ARG A 186 -8.86 -3.15 -13.96
C ARG A 186 -10.38 -3.10 -14.01
N SER A 187 -11.03 -4.22 -13.69
CA SER A 187 -12.48 -4.24 -13.41
C SER A 187 -12.78 -5.09 -12.19
N TYR A 188 -13.84 -4.75 -11.47
CA TYR A 188 -14.19 -5.33 -10.18
C TYR A 188 -15.63 -5.82 -10.21
N VAL A 189 -15.88 -6.93 -9.53
CA VAL A 189 -17.23 -7.38 -9.23
C VAL A 189 -17.42 -7.48 -7.74
N TRP A 190 -18.49 -6.84 -7.29
CA TRP A 190 -18.87 -6.73 -5.89
C TRP A 190 -20.08 -7.61 -5.61
N GLY A 191 -20.10 -8.20 -4.42
CA GLY A 191 -21.20 -8.93 -3.83
C GLY A 191 -21.57 -8.35 -2.48
N LEU A 192 -22.27 -9.16 -1.68
CA LEU A 192 -22.68 -8.77 -0.34
C LEU A 192 -21.45 -8.63 0.56
N ASP A 193 -21.42 -7.57 1.37
CA ASP A 193 -20.43 -7.40 2.42
C ASP A 193 -20.78 -8.28 3.65
N LEU A 194 -19.96 -8.21 4.70
CA LEU A 194 -20.15 -8.98 5.93
C LEU A 194 -21.48 -8.68 6.68
N SER A 195 -22.21 -7.62 6.32
CA SER A 195 -23.56 -7.37 6.84
C SER A 195 -24.64 -8.23 6.15
N GLY A 196 -24.30 -8.94 5.08
CA GLY A 196 -25.25 -9.70 4.25
C GLY A 196 -26.05 -8.81 3.28
N THR A 197 -25.66 -7.55 3.12
CA THR A 197 -26.22 -6.63 2.13
C THR A 197 -25.11 -6.07 1.26
N MET A 198 -25.44 -5.37 0.17
CA MET A 198 -24.42 -4.77 -0.69
C MET A 198 -23.64 -3.63 0.00
N ASP A 199 -24.22 -3.00 1.02
CA ASP A 199 -23.76 -1.71 1.53
C ASP A 199 -23.91 -1.51 3.05
N GLY A 200 -24.42 -2.50 3.80
CA GLY A 200 -24.76 -2.36 5.21
C GLY A 200 -23.55 -2.13 6.11
N ALA A 201 -22.35 -2.51 5.66
CA ALA A 201 -21.08 -2.17 6.30
C ALA A 201 -20.37 -0.97 5.63
N GLY A 202 -21.06 -0.17 4.82
CA GLY A 202 -20.47 1.00 4.14
C GLY A 202 -19.39 0.62 3.13
N GLY A 203 -19.54 -0.54 2.49
CA GLY A 203 -18.56 -1.13 1.59
C GLY A 203 -17.25 -1.53 2.28
N VAL A 204 -17.27 -1.74 3.61
CA VAL A 204 -16.19 -2.38 4.36
C VAL A 204 -16.50 -3.88 4.46
N GLY A 205 -15.51 -4.72 4.20
CA GLY A 205 -15.54 -6.12 4.62
C GLY A 205 -16.11 -7.11 3.60
N GLY A 206 -15.22 -7.69 2.79
CA GLY A 206 -15.47 -8.95 2.06
C GLY A 206 -16.33 -8.87 0.79
N GLY A 207 -16.88 -7.69 0.46
CA GLY A 207 -17.77 -7.53 -0.69
C GLY A 207 -17.08 -7.68 -2.06
N LEU A 208 -15.75 -7.61 -2.16
CA LEU A 208 -15.06 -7.80 -3.44
C LEU A 208 -14.98 -9.29 -3.78
N LEU A 209 -15.66 -9.71 -4.85
CA LEU A 209 -15.69 -11.11 -5.27
C LEU A 209 -14.52 -11.46 -6.19
N TRP A 210 -14.27 -10.61 -7.19
CA TRP A 210 -13.12 -10.77 -8.06
C TRP A 210 -12.63 -9.45 -8.63
N VAL A 211 -11.33 -9.43 -8.94
CA VAL A 211 -10.67 -8.41 -9.74
C VAL A 211 -10.20 -9.02 -11.06
N ARG A 212 -10.40 -8.31 -12.16
CA ARG A 212 -9.82 -8.66 -13.45
C ARG A 212 -8.78 -7.62 -13.83
N LEU A 213 -7.55 -8.08 -14.04
CA LEU A 213 -6.44 -7.29 -14.54
C LEU A 213 -6.41 -7.41 -16.06
N ALA A 214 -6.34 -6.28 -16.77
CA ALA A 214 -6.45 -6.26 -18.22
C ALA A 214 -5.12 -6.55 -18.96
N GLY A 215 -3.99 -6.43 -18.28
CA GLY A 215 -2.66 -6.60 -18.85
C GLY A 215 -1.61 -6.91 -17.80
N GLY A 216 -0.37 -7.07 -18.24
CA GLY A 216 0.75 -7.48 -17.39
C GLY A 216 0.84 -9.00 -17.21
N LEU A 217 1.86 -9.44 -16.48
CA LEU A 217 2.13 -10.87 -16.27
C LEU A 217 1.00 -11.57 -15.51
N ALA A 218 0.24 -10.82 -14.71
CA ALA A 218 -0.92 -11.32 -13.99
C ALA A 218 -2.25 -10.96 -14.67
N SER A 219 -2.27 -10.76 -15.99
CA SER A 219 -3.51 -10.51 -16.72
C SER A 219 -4.50 -11.66 -16.51
N GLY A 220 -5.76 -11.34 -16.19
CA GLY A 220 -6.80 -12.33 -15.94
C GLY A 220 -7.66 -12.02 -14.72
N THR A 221 -8.60 -12.91 -14.45
CA THR A 221 -9.53 -12.82 -13.31
C THR A 221 -8.91 -13.49 -12.08
N HIS A 222 -9.05 -12.84 -10.93
CA HIS A 222 -8.58 -13.32 -9.64
C HIS A 222 -9.72 -13.24 -8.63
N PHE A 223 -10.10 -14.37 -8.06
CA PHE A 223 -11.09 -14.44 -6.98
C PHE A 223 -10.48 -13.95 -5.69
N VAL A 224 -11.12 -13.00 -5.03
CA VAL A 224 -10.60 -12.42 -3.80
C VAL A 224 -11.10 -13.23 -2.61
N THR A 225 -10.18 -13.71 -1.79
CA THR A 225 -10.51 -14.31 -0.49
C THR A 225 -10.32 -13.30 0.63
N CYS A 226 -11.15 -13.38 1.66
CA CYS A 226 -11.11 -12.48 2.80
C CYS A 226 -11.00 -13.21 4.15
N ASP A 227 -10.46 -12.54 5.16
CA ASP A 227 -10.48 -13.02 6.54
C ASP A 227 -11.86 -12.76 7.19
N GLY A 228 -12.03 -13.16 8.45
CA GLY A 228 -13.29 -12.96 9.19
C GLY A 228 -13.65 -11.50 9.44
N ASN A 229 -12.72 -10.56 9.22
CA ASN A 229 -12.95 -9.12 9.30
C ASN A 229 -13.11 -8.49 7.91
N GLY A 230 -13.10 -9.31 6.86
CA GLY A 230 -13.33 -8.88 5.48
C GLY A 230 -12.15 -8.12 4.87
N ASN A 231 -10.93 -8.36 5.36
CA ASN A 231 -9.70 -7.91 4.71
C ASN A 231 -9.33 -8.89 3.59
N SER A 232 -8.89 -8.40 2.42
CA SER A 232 -8.37 -9.28 1.36
C SER A 232 -7.10 -10.00 1.83
N VAL A 233 -7.02 -11.32 1.69
CA VAL A 233 -5.88 -12.12 2.20
C VAL A 233 -5.12 -12.83 1.09
N SER A 234 -5.83 -13.42 0.13
CA SER A 234 -5.21 -14.27 -0.89
C SER A 234 -6.04 -14.30 -2.18
N PRO A 235 -5.79 -13.39 -3.15
CA PRO A 235 -6.37 -13.50 -4.47
C PRO A 235 -5.92 -14.79 -5.16
N ILE A 236 -6.87 -15.57 -5.67
CA ILE A 236 -6.64 -16.83 -6.37
C ILE A 236 -6.86 -16.63 -7.86
N ALA A 237 -5.88 -16.95 -8.70
CA ALA A 237 -6.00 -16.84 -10.15
C ALA A 237 -7.05 -17.84 -10.67
N ALA A 238 -8.01 -17.35 -11.45
CA ALA A 238 -9.08 -18.17 -12.00
C ALA A 238 -8.60 -19.15 -13.08
N ALA A 239 -7.44 -18.86 -13.70
CA ALA A 239 -6.90 -19.66 -14.80
C ALA A 239 -6.36 -21.02 -14.34
N ASP A 240 -5.74 -21.06 -13.16
CA ASP A 240 -4.95 -22.20 -12.70
C ASP A 240 -5.14 -22.51 -11.20
N VAL A 241 -5.98 -21.73 -10.50
CA VAL A 241 -6.33 -21.90 -9.08
C VAL A 241 -5.12 -21.76 -8.15
N TRP A 242 -4.11 -21.00 -8.58
CA TRP A 242 -2.95 -20.71 -7.74
C TRP A 242 -3.12 -19.39 -6.98
N GLU A 243 -2.47 -19.32 -5.81
CA GLU A 243 -2.37 -18.10 -5.03
C GLU A 243 -1.56 -17.04 -5.80
N ALA A 244 -2.25 -15.98 -6.22
CA ALA A 244 -1.66 -14.91 -7.03
C ALA A 244 -1.05 -13.80 -6.16
N ALA A 245 -1.53 -13.65 -4.92
CA ALA A 245 -0.93 -12.77 -3.92
C ALA A 245 -1.28 -13.23 -2.50
N ARG A 246 -0.49 -12.77 -1.53
CA ARG A 246 -0.70 -12.97 -0.10
C ARG A 246 -0.55 -11.65 0.64
N TYR A 247 -1.55 -11.33 1.45
CA TYR A 247 -1.57 -10.16 2.32
C TYR A 247 -1.67 -10.58 3.80
N GLU A 248 -0.88 -9.93 4.64
CA GLU A 248 -0.98 -10.05 6.10
C GLU A 248 -0.93 -8.64 6.69
N TYR A 249 -1.77 -8.36 7.66
CA TYR A 249 -1.92 -7.04 8.25
C TYR A 249 -1.68 -7.09 9.75
N GLY A 250 -1.19 -5.99 10.31
CA GLY A 250 -1.26 -5.73 11.73
C GLY A 250 -2.66 -5.31 12.17
N PRO A 251 -2.87 -5.14 13.49
CA PRO A 251 -4.19 -4.87 14.06
C PRO A 251 -4.86 -3.60 13.54
N PHE A 252 -4.08 -2.63 13.04
CA PHE A 252 -4.58 -1.35 12.52
C PHE A 252 -4.46 -1.23 11.01
N GLY A 253 -4.23 -2.35 10.32
CA GLY A 253 -4.23 -2.43 8.86
C GLY A 253 -2.90 -2.12 8.19
N GLU A 254 -1.85 -1.87 8.96
CA GLU A 254 -0.50 -1.76 8.42
C GLU A 254 -0.08 -3.10 7.76
N PRO A 255 0.41 -3.09 6.50
CA PRO A 255 0.81 -4.32 5.84
C PRO A 255 2.06 -4.91 6.49
N ILE A 256 1.97 -6.17 6.93
CA ILE A 256 3.10 -6.99 7.37
C ILE A 256 3.67 -7.78 6.19
N ARG A 257 2.81 -8.20 5.26
CA ARG A 257 3.18 -8.94 4.05
C ARG A 257 2.35 -8.45 2.87
N VAL A 258 3.01 -8.16 1.76
CA VAL A 258 2.41 -7.88 0.45
C VAL A 258 3.29 -8.56 -0.59
N THR A 259 2.93 -9.79 -0.98
CA THR A 259 3.77 -10.62 -1.85
C THR A 259 2.96 -11.35 -2.90
N GLY A 260 3.60 -11.70 -4.02
CA GLY A 260 2.98 -12.41 -5.13
C GLY A 260 2.81 -11.50 -6.35
N GLN A 261 2.47 -12.14 -7.47
CA GLN A 261 2.48 -11.50 -8.78
C GLN A 261 1.42 -10.41 -8.94
N THR A 262 0.30 -10.51 -8.20
CA THR A 262 -0.79 -9.52 -8.20
C THR A 262 -0.77 -8.58 -7.01
N ALA A 263 0.27 -8.63 -6.17
CA ALA A 263 0.23 -8.03 -4.84
C ALA A 263 -0.02 -6.52 -4.87
N THR A 264 0.67 -5.81 -5.77
CA THR A 264 0.48 -4.37 -6.00
C THR A 264 -0.65 -4.05 -6.97
N GLU A 265 -1.10 -5.03 -7.76
CA GLU A 265 -2.15 -4.84 -8.76
C GLU A 265 -3.56 -4.90 -8.18
N ASN A 266 -3.78 -5.70 -7.13
CA ASN A 266 -5.01 -5.62 -6.35
C ASN A 266 -4.90 -4.46 -5.34
N VAL A 267 -5.56 -3.36 -5.70
CA VAL A 267 -5.62 -2.14 -4.90
C VAL A 267 -6.64 -2.20 -3.76
N PHE A 268 -7.50 -3.24 -3.68
CA PHE A 268 -8.46 -3.38 -2.57
C PHE A 268 -7.97 -4.43 -1.57
N ARG A 269 -7.51 -3.96 -0.40
CA ARG A 269 -6.74 -4.78 0.55
C ARG A 269 -7.37 -4.78 1.95
N PHE A 270 -6.80 -4.03 2.89
CA PHE A 270 -7.30 -3.93 4.25
C PHE A 270 -8.75 -3.40 4.24
N SER A 271 -9.65 -4.07 4.96
CA SER A 271 -11.09 -3.80 4.99
C SER A 271 -11.77 -3.80 3.62
N THR A 272 -11.13 -4.37 2.59
CA THR A 272 -11.53 -4.26 1.17
C THR A 272 -11.69 -2.79 0.72
N LYS A 273 -10.89 -1.88 1.31
CA LYS A 273 -10.78 -0.49 0.90
C LYS A 273 -9.56 -0.28 -0.01
N ARG A 274 -9.59 0.81 -0.78
CA ARG A 274 -8.55 1.05 -1.78
C ARG A 274 -7.29 1.50 -1.06
N THR A 275 -6.22 0.74 -1.17
CA THR A 275 -4.89 1.16 -0.77
C THR A 275 -4.20 1.85 -1.94
N ASP A 276 -3.67 3.03 -1.70
CA ASP A 276 -2.77 3.71 -2.62
C ASP A 276 -1.32 3.34 -2.30
N ASP A 277 -0.66 2.57 -3.16
CA ASP A 277 0.71 2.09 -2.92
C ASP A 277 1.78 3.20 -2.92
N THR A 278 1.44 4.39 -3.42
CA THR A 278 2.36 5.52 -3.44
C THR A 278 2.40 6.23 -2.09
N THR A 279 1.26 6.35 -1.43
CA THR A 279 1.07 7.08 -0.17
C THR A 279 0.90 6.18 1.05
N GLU A 280 0.63 4.88 0.82
CA GLU A 280 0.26 3.87 1.81
C GLU A 280 -1.07 4.16 2.52
N LEU A 281 -1.85 5.13 2.03
CA LEU A 281 -3.16 5.45 2.58
C LEU A 281 -4.21 4.44 2.13
N VAL A 282 -5.11 4.11 3.05
CA VAL A 282 -6.35 3.38 2.77
C VAL A 282 -7.46 4.43 2.62
N LEU A 283 -8.01 4.55 1.41
CA LEU A 283 -8.90 5.64 0.98
C LEU A 283 -10.15 5.14 0.24
#